data_AF-A0A3D5BSP0-F1
#
_entry.id   AF-A0A3D5BSP0-F1
#
_cell.length_a   1.000
_cell.length_b   1.000
_cell.length_c   1.000
_cell.angle_alpha   90.00
_cell.angle_beta   90.00
_cell.angle_gamma   90.00
#
_symmetry.space_group_name_H-M   'P 1'
#
loop_
_entity.id
_entity.type
_entity.pdbx_description
1 polymer ?
#
loop_
_entity_poly.entity_id
_entity_poly.type
_entity_poly.pdbx_seq_one_letter_code
_entity_poly.pdbx_strand_id
1 'polypeptide(L)'
;MALKRVGILTGGGDCSGLNAVIRAVTRTAIIQYGAEVLGLENGFDGLIFGRTMKLTTGNTKDILTLGGTILGTTNKGNPFAYREFDEEGQITVSDLSEQAMDTFRMLGLDCLFVVGGEGTLELAHKFQQMGMPVVG
;
A
#
# COMPACT_ATOMS: atom_id res chain seq x y z
N MET A 1 15.78 -16.00 2.00
CA MET A 1 14.66 -16.34 1.09
C MET A 1 14.77 -15.43 -0.13
N ALA A 2 14.44 -15.91 -1.33
CA ALA A 2 14.35 -15.06 -2.51
C ALA A 2 13.03 -14.30 -2.49
N LEU A 3 13.04 -13.01 -2.83
CA LEU A 3 11.86 -12.15 -2.96
C LEU A 3 10.94 -12.71 -4.06
N LYS A 4 9.74 -13.18 -3.72
CA LYS A 4 8.77 -13.75 -4.66
C LYS A 4 7.63 -12.78 -4.98
N ARG A 5 7.12 -12.07 -3.98
CA ARG A 5 6.00 -11.16 -4.14
C ARG A 5 6.10 -9.97 -3.19
N VAL A 6 5.89 -8.77 -3.71
CA VAL A 6 5.91 -7.52 -2.92
C VAL A 6 4.64 -6.71 -3.09
N GLY A 7 4.26 -6.01 -2.02
CA GLY A 7 3.19 -5.02 -2.03
C GLY A 7 3.75 -3.61 -2.19
N ILE A 8 2.99 -2.71 -2.80
CA ILE A 8 3.26 -1.27 -2.74
C ILE A 8 1.95 -0.50 -2.51
N LEU A 9 1.96 0.46 -1.59
CA LEU A 9 0.83 1.35 -1.35
C LEU A 9 1.28 2.81 -1.31
N THR A 10 0.37 3.71 -1.65
CA THR A 10 0.57 5.16 -1.54
C THR A 10 -0.42 5.74 -0.55
N GLY A 11 0.06 6.48 0.45
CA GLY A 11 -0.78 7.06 1.50
C GLY A 11 -0.51 8.54 1.74
N GLY A 12 -1.53 9.28 2.20
CA GLY A 12 -1.47 10.72 2.43
C GLY A 12 -2.08 11.54 1.29
N GLY A 13 -1.74 12.82 1.20
CA GLY A 13 -2.17 13.67 0.06
C GLY A 13 -1.42 13.30 -1.23
N ASP A 14 -2.09 13.49 -2.37
CA ASP A 14 -1.46 13.31 -3.68
C ASP A 14 -0.30 14.27 -3.88
N CYS A 15 0.88 13.73 -4.19
CA CYS A 15 2.09 14.48 -4.52
C CYS A 15 2.60 14.06 -5.90
N SER A 16 3.31 14.95 -6.59
CA SER A 16 3.97 14.62 -7.86
C SER A 16 5.09 13.59 -7.62
N GLY A 17 5.17 12.58 -8.49
CA GLY A 17 6.24 11.58 -8.46
C GLY A 17 5.90 10.24 -7.79
N LEU A 18 4.75 10.09 -7.14
CA LEU A 18 4.32 8.78 -6.58
C LEU A 18 4.26 7.69 -7.66
N ASN A 19 3.73 8.03 -8.84
CA ASN A 19 3.75 7.15 -10.00
C ASN A 19 5.16 6.75 -10.46
N ALA A 20 6.15 7.62 -10.27
CA ALA A 20 7.53 7.30 -10.57
C ALA A 20 8.10 6.24 -9.61
N VAL A 21 7.77 6.34 -8.32
CA VAL A 21 8.14 5.32 -7.32
C VAL A 21 7.47 3.99 -7.62
N ILE A 22 6.15 3.99 -7.90
CA ILE A 22 5.40 2.79 -8.29
C ILE A 22 6.07 2.09 -9.47
N ARG A 23 6.40 2.85 -10.52
CA ARG A 23 7.09 2.32 -11.71
C ARG A 23 8.49 1.80 -11.39
N ALA A 24 9.27 2.51 -10.56
CA ALA A 24 10.63 2.12 -10.20
C ALA A 24 10.66 0.81 -9.42
N VAL A 25 9.81 0.68 -8.39
CA VAL A 25 9.66 -0.55 -7.61
C VAL A 25 9.18 -1.68 -8.51
N THR A 26 8.13 -1.45 -9.31
CA THR A 26 7.56 -2.47 -10.20
C THR A 26 8.59 -3.02 -11.18
N ARG A 27 9.31 -2.14 -11.90
CA ARG A 27 10.31 -2.57 -12.88
C ARG A 27 11.49 -3.28 -12.21
N THR A 28 11.95 -2.79 -11.07
CA THR A 28 13.09 -3.38 -10.36
C THR A 28 12.75 -4.78 -9.87
N ALA A 29 11.61 -4.93 -9.17
CA ALA A 29 11.15 -6.21 -8.66
C ALA A 29 10.95 -7.24 -9.77
N ILE A 30 10.30 -6.87 -10.88
CA ILE A 30 10.05 -7.80 -11.99
C ILE A 30 11.34 -8.14 -12.76
N ILE A 31 12.13 -7.14 -13.16
CA ILE A 31 13.24 -7.33 -14.10
C ILE A 31 14.48 -7.91 -13.39
N GLN A 32 14.79 -7.44 -12.19
CA GLN A 32 16.01 -7.86 -11.47
C GLN A 32 15.77 -9.07 -10.57
N TYR A 33 14.59 -9.17 -9.96
CA TYR A 33 14.30 -10.20 -8.94
C TYR A 33 13.31 -11.25 -9.42
N GLY A 34 12.66 -11.07 -10.58
CA GLY A 34 11.61 -11.98 -11.05
C GLY A 34 10.39 -12.04 -10.13
N ALA A 35 10.20 -11.01 -9.28
CA ALA A 35 9.14 -10.97 -8.28
C ALA A 35 7.83 -10.41 -8.87
N GLU A 36 6.71 -10.88 -8.32
CA GLU A 36 5.39 -10.30 -8.60
C GLU A 36 5.14 -9.06 -7.73
N VAL A 37 4.40 -8.09 -8.27
CA VAL A 37 4.15 -6.82 -7.60
C VAL A 37 2.64 -6.58 -7.53
N LEU A 38 2.13 -6.39 -6.32
CA LEU A 38 0.75 -6.00 -6.06
C LEU A 38 0.73 -4.55 -5.58
N GLY A 39 -0.02 -3.70 -6.26
CA GLY A 39 -0.39 -2.38 -5.75
C GLY A 39 -1.61 -2.50 -4.85
N LEU A 40 -1.56 -1.93 -3.65
CA LEU A 40 -2.69 -1.89 -2.73
C LEU A 40 -3.44 -0.58 -2.97
N GLU A 41 -4.73 -0.69 -3.26
CA GLU A 41 -5.55 0.45 -3.68
C GLU A 41 -5.96 1.32 -2.49
N ASN A 42 -5.94 2.64 -2.67
CA ASN A 42 -6.33 3.63 -1.67
C ASN A 42 -5.55 3.47 -0.34
N GLY A 43 -4.23 3.35 -0.43
CA GLY A 43 -3.35 3.27 0.71
C GLY A 43 -3.58 2.04 1.58
N PHE A 44 -3.75 2.24 2.89
CA PHE A 44 -3.95 1.15 3.83
C PHE A 44 -5.34 0.50 3.74
N ASP A 45 -6.33 1.13 3.10
CA ASP A 45 -7.63 0.47 2.86
C ASP A 45 -7.44 -0.77 1.98
N GLY A 46 -6.56 -0.69 0.99
CA GLY A 46 -6.21 -1.83 0.14
C GLY A 46 -5.54 -2.95 0.92
N LEU A 47 -4.75 -2.60 1.94
CA LEU A 47 -4.16 -3.58 2.86
C LEU A 47 -5.19 -4.19 3.81
N ILE A 48 -6.15 -3.42 4.33
CA ILE A 48 -7.18 -3.91 5.26
C ILE A 48 -8.16 -4.84 4.53
N PHE A 49 -8.63 -4.45 3.33
CA PHE A 49 -9.72 -5.12 2.63
C PHE A 49 -9.24 -6.01 1.46
N GLY A 50 -7.92 -6.14 1.27
CA GLY A 50 -7.35 -6.95 0.19
C GLY A 50 -7.66 -6.41 -1.21
N ARG A 51 -7.84 -5.09 -1.36
CA ARG A 51 -8.07 -4.46 -2.67
C ARG A 51 -6.72 -4.24 -3.34
N THR A 52 -6.48 -5.01 -4.39
CA THR A 52 -5.18 -5.05 -5.06
C THR A 52 -5.30 -4.91 -6.56
N MET A 53 -4.31 -4.25 -7.15
CA MET A 53 -4.07 -4.17 -8.57
C MET A 53 -2.74 -4.86 -8.88
N LYS A 54 -2.74 -5.84 -9.79
CA LYS A 54 -1.48 -6.41 -10.27
C LYS A 54 -0.70 -5.39 -11.07
N LEU A 55 0.54 -5.11 -10.66
CA LEU A 55 1.42 -4.18 -11.34
C LEU A 55 2.36 -4.95 -12.29
N THR A 56 2.50 -4.43 -13.50
CA THR A 56 3.29 -5.01 -14.58
C THR A 56 4.14 -3.94 -15.24
N THR A 57 5.16 -4.34 -15.97
CA THR A 57 5.97 -3.41 -16.79
C THR A 57 5.14 -2.70 -17.86
N GLY A 58 4.01 -3.29 -18.28
CA GLY A 58 3.08 -2.73 -19.26
C GLY A 58 2.19 -1.64 -18.66
N ASN A 59 1.44 -1.96 -17.61
CA ASN A 59 0.51 -1.00 -17.00
C ASN A 59 1.20 0.13 -16.20
N THR A 60 2.48 0.00 -15.89
CA THR A 60 3.29 1.08 -15.28
C THR A 60 4.16 1.84 -16.29
N LYS A 61 4.02 1.59 -17.60
CA LYS A 61 4.88 2.19 -18.62
C LYS A 61 4.71 3.71 -18.72
N ASP A 62 3.47 4.16 -18.86
CA ASP A 62 3.11 5.52 -19.26
C ASP A 62 2.55 6.38 -18.11
N ILE A 63 2.81 5.97 -16.86
CA ILE A 63 2.26 6.62 -15.66
C ILE A 63 3.12 7.79 -15.15
N LEU A 64 4.32 7.98 -15.70
CA LEU A 64 5.27 9.00 -15.23
C LEU A 64 4.79 10.44 -15.43
N THR A 65 3.97 10.67 -16.45
CA THR A 65 3.40 11.98 -16.76
C THR A 65 2.08 12.24 -16.03
N LEU A 66 1.53 11.24 -15.33
CA LEU A 66 0.29 11.35 -14.60
C LEU A 66 0.53 11.98 -13.23
N GLY A 67 -0.31 12.96 -12.87
CA GLY A 67 -0.41 13.46 -11.51
C GLY A 67 -1.00 12.42 -10.56
N GLY A 68 -0.82 12.66 -9.25
CA GLY A 68 -1.32 11.76 -8.20
C GLY A 68 -0.69 10.37 -8.24
N THR A 69 -1.50 9.35 -7.96
CA THR A 69 -1.11 7.93 -7.95
C THR A 69 -2.14 7.07 -8.68
N ILE A 70 -1.68 6.12 -9.49
CA ILE A 70 -2.56 5.12 -10.14
C ILE A 70 -3.23 4.16 -9.15
N LEU A 71 -2.76 4.11 -7.90
CA LEU A 71 -3.36 3.28 -6.84
C LEU A 71 -4.39 4.03 -6.01
N GLY A 72 -4.50 5.35 -6.19
CA GLY A 72 -5.28 6.20 -5.29
C GLY A 72 -4.63 6.32 -3.90
N THR A 73 -5.17 7.24 -3.10
CA THR A 73 -4.72 7.49 -1.74
C THR A 73 -5.90 7.90 -0.85
N THR A 74 -5.77 7.68 0.45
CA THR A 74 -6.76 8.07 1.45
C THR A 74 -6.06 8.65 2.67
N ASN A 75 -6.68 9.67 3.27
CA ASN A 75 -6.28 10.22 4.57
C ASN A 75 -7.09 9.63 5.73
N LYS A 76 -8.05 8.74 5.45
CA LYS A 76 -9.01 8.21 6.44
C LYS A 76 -8.71 6.77 6.85
N GLY A 77 -7.87 6.06 6.10
CA GLY A 77 -7.56 4.65 6.29
C GLY A 77 -6.48 4.39 7.32
N ASN A 78 -6.63 4.83 8.58
CA ASN A 78 -5.70 4.43 9.65
C ASN A 78 -6.10 3.05 10.19
N PRO A 79 -5.32 1.97 9.99
CA PRO A 79 -5.73 0.64 10.44
C PRO A 79 -5.82 0.50 11.96
N PHE A 80 -5.07 1.30 12.73
CA PHE A 80 -5.05 1.23 14.20
C PHE A 80 -6.18 2.02 14.85
N ALA A 81 -6.89 2.83 14.07
CA ALA A 81 -8.02 3.65 14.51
C ALA A 81 -8.90 3.95 13.31
N TYR A 82 -9.42 2.89 12.70
CA TYR A 82 -10.18 2.96 11.46
C TYR A 82 -11.55 3.56 11.72
N ARG A 83 -11.93 4.58 10.95
CA ARG A 83 -13.16 5.36 11.18
C ARG A 83 -14.19 5.01 10.13
N GLU A 84 -15.28 4.40 10.57
CA GLU A 84 -16.44 4.09 9.73
C GLU A 84 -17.56 5.07 10.01
N PHE A 85 -18.30 5.43 8.97
CA PHE A 85 -19.47 6.29 9.06
C PHE A 85 -20.69 5.44 8.73
N ASP A 86 -21.68 5.41 9.64
CA ASP A 86 -22.95 4.77 9.35
C ASP A 86 -23.85 5.65 8.45
N GLU A 87 -25.00 5.11 8.03
CA GLU A 87 -25.97 5.83 7.18
C GLU A 87 -26.55 7.08 7.88
N GLU A 88 -26.41 7.18 9.20
CA GLU A 88 -26.86 8.29 10.04
C GLU A 88 -25.74 9.32 10.31
N GLY A 89 -24.51 9.06 9.87
CA GLY A 89 -23.33 9.89 10.03
C GLY A 89 -22.60 9.74 11.37
N GLN A 90 -22.95 8.75 12.21
CA GLN A 90 -22.21 8.43 13.42
C GLN A 90 -20.88 7.78 13.07
N ILE A 91 -19.86 8.06 13.91
CA ILE A 91 -18.50 7.58 13.68
C ILE A 91 -18.22 6.43 14.65
N THR A 92 -17.98 5.24 14.12
CA THR A 92 -17.39 4.12 14.87
C THR A 92 -15.89 4.09 14.62
N VAL A 93 -15.13 3.74 15.67
CA VAL A 93 -13.67 3.59 15.58
C VAL A 93 -13.32 2.16 16.00
N SER A 94 -12.63 1.44 15.11
CA SER A 94 -12.20 0.06 15.32
C SER A 94 -10.72 -0.10 14.98
N ASP A 95 -10.06 -1.07 15.62
CA ASP A 95 -8.70 -1.47 15.26
C ASP A 95 -8.77 -2.62 14.25
N LEU A 96 -8.30 -2.36 13.03
CA LEU A 96 -8.22 -3.29 11.91
C LEU A 96 -6.77 -3.68 11.57
N SER A 97 -5.81 -3.39 12.46
CA SER A 97 -4.39 -3.69 12.22
C SER A 97 -4.11 -5.19 12.08
N GLU A 98 -4.73 -6.04 12.89
CA GLU A 98 -4.62 -7.50 12.76
C GLU A 98 -5.22 -8.00 11.44
N GLN A 99 -6.35 -7.44 10.99
CA GLN A 99 -6.92 -7.76 9.69
C GLN A 99 -5.98 -7.38 8.52
N ALA A 100 -5.29 -6.25 8.64
CA ALA A 100 -4.27 -5.84 7.67
C ALA A 100 -3.06 -6.80 7.67
N MET A 101 -2.63 -7.28 8.84
CA MET A 101 -1.58 -8.30 8.98
C MET A 101 -2.00 -9.64 8.34
N ASP A 102 -3.24 -10.06 8.55
CA ASP A 102 -3.76 -11.29 7.96
C ASP A 102 -3.90 -11.17 6.46
N THR A 103 -4.32 -10.02 5.95
CA THR A 103 -4.35 -9.75 4.51
C THR A 103 -2.94 -9.77 3.91
N PHE A 104 -1.94 -9.16 4.56
CA PHE A 104 -0.55 -9.22 4.14
C PHE A 104 -0.06 -10.68 3.99
N ARG A 105 -0.37 -11.53 4.98
CA ARG A 105 -0.03 -12.96 4.97
C ARG A 105 -0.80 -13.72 3.88
N MET A 106 -2.10 -13.47 3.75
CA MET A 106 -2.97 -14.10 2.77
C MET A 106 -2.55 -13.78 1.33
N LEU A 107 -2.15 -12.53 1.07
CA LEU A 107 -1.61 -12.10 -0.23
C LEU A 107 -0.22 -12.70 -0.51
N GLY A 108 0.44 -13.27 0.50
CA GLY A 108 1.75 -13.89 0.40
C GLY A 108 2.84 -12.87 0.09
N LEU A 109 2.75 -11.67 0.68
CA LEU A 109 3.74 -10.62 0.48
C LEU A 109 4.99 -10.89 1.32
N ASP A 110 6.17 -10.78 0.72
CA ASP A 110 7.44 -10.86 1.42
C ASP A 110 7.84 -9.51 2.03
N CYS A 111 7.37 -8.42 1.43
CA CYS A 111 7.65 -7.04 1.84
C CYS A 111 6.55 -6.10 1.36
N LEU A 112 6.28 -5.05 2.13
CA LEU A 112 5.40 -3.95 1.76
C LEU A 112 6.20 -2.65 1.61
N PHE A 113 6.18 -2.06 0.42
CA PHE A 113 6.67 -0.71 0.18
C PHE A 113 5.55 0.29 0.51
N VAL A 114 5.82 1.23 1.40
CA VAL A 114 4.87 2.25 1.83
C VAL A 114 5.39 3.61 1.41
N VAL A 115 4.70 4.27 0.48
CA VAL A 115 5.13 5.57 -0.04
C VAL A 115 4.18 6.65 0.46
N GLY A 116 4.69 7.63 1.21
CA GLY A 116 3.85 8.71 1.70
C GLY A 116 4.59 9.69 2.61
N GLY A 117 3.83 10.58 3.23
CA GLY A 117 4.36 11.52 4.23
C GLY A 117 4.49 10.90 5.63
N GLU A 118 4.80 11.76 6.60
CA GLU A 118 5.04 11.38 8.01
C GLU A 118 3.96 10.46 8.58
N GLY A 119 2.68 10.85 8.51
CA GLY A 119 1.59 10.02 9.05
C GLY A 119 1.48 8.63 8.39
N THR A 120 1.82 8.51 7.11
CA THR A 120 1.85 7.22 6.40
C THR A 120 3.03 6.36 6.90
N LEU A 121 4.19 6.99 7.11
CA LEU A 121 5.40 6.33 7.58
C LEU A 121 5.33 5.94 9.07
N GLU A 122 4.59 6.68 9.89
CA GLU A 122 4.29 6.30 11.27
C GLU A 122 3.47 5.00 11.32
N LEU A 123 2.46 4.86 10.46
CA LEU A 123 1.67 3.63 10.36
C LEU A 123 2.52 2.45 9.87
N ALA A 124 3.39 2.69 8.87
CA ALA A 124 4.37 1.72 8.41
C ALA A 124 5.28 1.23 9.56
N HIS A 125 5.75 2.15 10.41
CA HIS A 125 6.58 1.81 11.56
C HIS A 125 5.83 0.93 12.56
N LYS A 126 4.56 1.22 12.85
CA LYS A 126 3.73 0.37 13.72
C LYS A 126 3.57 -1.05 13.16
N PHE A 127 3.31 -1.20 11.85
CA PHE A 127 3.27 -2.52 11.22
C PHE A 127 4.62 -3.25 11.28
N GLN A 128 5.73 -2.51 11.14
CA GLN A 128 7.07 -3.06 11.32
C GLN A 128 7.30 -3.59 12.76
N GLN A 129 6.78 -2.89 13.78
CA GLN A 129 6.79 -3.37 15.17
C GLN A 129 5.93 -4.62 15.37
N MET A 130 4.85 -4.79 14.60
CA MET A 130 4.04 -6.01 14.55
C MET A 130 4.70 -7.16 13.76
N GLY A 131 5.89 -6.94 13.18
CA GLY A 131 6.66 -7.94 12.45
C GLY A 131 6.39 -7.99 10.94
N MET A 132 5.65 -7.03 10.38
CA MET A 132 5.53 -6.89 8.92
C MET A 132 6.86 -6.36 8.34
N PRO A 133 7.46 -7.01 7.33
CA PRO A 133 8.60 -6.44 6.61
C PRO A 133 8.12 -5.24 5.77
N VAL A 134 8.53 -4.03 6.18
CA VAL A 134 8.11 -2.77 5.56
C VAL A 134 9.32 -1.92 5.18
N VAL A 135 9.23 -1.26 4.04
CA VAL A 135 10.15 -0.18 3.62
C VAL A 135 9.32 1.07 3.37
N GLY A 136 9.62 2.13 4.13
CA GLY A 136 9.00 3.46 4.01
C GLY A 136 9.84 4.41 3.19
#